data_AF-A0A954R717-F1
#
_entry.id   AF-A0A954R717-F1
#
_cell.length_a   1.000
_cell.length_b   1.000
_cell.length_c   1.000
_cell.angle_alpha   90.00
_cell.angle_beta   90.00
_cell.angle_gamma   90.00
#
_symmetry.space_group_name_H-M   'P 1'
#
loop_
_entity.id
_entity.type
_entity.pdbx_description
1 polymer ?
#
loop_
_entity_poly.entity_id
_entity_poly.type
_entity_poly.pdbx_seq_one_letter_code
_entity_poly.pdbx_strand_id
1 'polypeptide(L)'
;MNTRDYFASALFLLSVLMGYPTLATDSFVDRAVAIGGRVDPIRLSDYQGKPWALDEAGAPKAIVFAFIGTQCPLAKRYTAKLVELESQYREQGVLFVAVDSNVQDSLAEMSAHARNFHMDFAFLKDPAQSVANLLGATRTPEVCVLDSENRLRYRGRIDDEFGIGYTKVAASHSELVAALDAILTNQEVTCTEMPASGCLIGRGSRARDKLALETEVTYADQVSHILQARCVSCHRPGEIGPMDLSNFEDASAWSDMIAEVIDDKRMPPWHANPQHGSFKNDRSMPAEEIAMIKSWVSSGAPRGDASHEPAQLEYVAGWQLPREPDLVIPMADHAFDLPERGEVKYQNFVVDPNLAKDTWVSGMEIVPGNRAIVHHILVFVREKGSEQRRVEAARGFLAGFVPGTRVEMMPAGMAKRIPANSEIVFQIHYT
;
A
#
# COMPACT_ATOMS: atom_id res chain seq x y z
N MET A 1 55.50 35.42 78.45
CA MET A 1 56.63 35.41 77.50
C MET A 1 56.05 35.21 76.10
N ASN A 2 56.37 36.15 75.20
CA ASN A 2 56.18 36.21 73.73
C ASN A 2 54.75 36.07 73.16
N THR A 3 54.03 37.12 72.74
CA THR A 3 54.18 38.17 71.70
C THR A 3 53.63 37.82 70.32
N ARG A 4 52.78 38.74 69.82
CA ARG A 4 52.32 39.05 68.44
C ARG A 4 50.97 38.45 67.99
N ASP A 5 49.89 39.25 67.89
CA ASP A 5 49.54 40.25 66.83
C ASP A 5 49.05 39.55 65.54
N TYR A 6 48.01 39.90 64.79
CA TYR A 6 47.08 41.03 64.69
C TYR A 6 45.98 40.64 63.65
N PHE A 7 44.90 41.42 63.59
CA PHE A 7 43.98 41.68 62.45
C PHE A 7 42.87 40.68 62.06
N ALA A 8 41.65 41.06 62.44
CA ALA A 8 40.40 40.71 61.79
C ALA A 8 40.25 41.44 60.45
N SER A 9 39.74 40.77 59.41
CA SER A 9 39.25 41.39 58.18
C SER A 9 38.01 40.64 57.69
N ALA A 10 36.89 41.35 57.68
CA ALA A 10 35.61 40.88 57.16
C ALA A 10 35.64 40.91 55.62
N LEU A 11 35.37 39.77 54.98
CA LEU A 11 35.21 39.67 53.54
C LEU A 11 33.72 39.77 53.18
N PHE A 12 33.35 40.86 52.50
CA PHE A 12 32.09 40.99 51.77
C PHE A 12 32.20 40.21 50.46
N LEU A 13 31.40 39.16 50.29
CA LEU A 13 31.28 38.42 49.03
C LEU A 13 30.24 39.12 48.13
N LEU A 14 30.72 39.84 47.12
CA LEU A 14 29.91 40.37 46.02
C LEU A 14 29.59 39.22 45.05
N SER A 15 28.34 38.77 45.00
CA SER A 15 27.86 37.81 44.01
C SER A 15 27.55 38.53 42.69
N VAL A 16 28.41 38.38 41.69
CA VAL A 16 28.14 38.80 40.31
C VAL A 16 27.32 37.72 39.61
N LEU A 17 26.03 37.97 39.41
CA LEU A 17 25.15 37.15 38.57
C LEU A 17 25.47 37.44 37.09
N MET A 18 26.31 36.62 36.47
CA MET A 18 26.40 36.56 35.01
C MET A 18 25.17 35.83 34.48
N GLY A 19 24.23 36.59 33.91
CA GLY A 19 23.13 36.04 33.13
C GLY A 19 23.66 35.42 31.84
N TYR A 20 23.61 34.10 31.73
CA TYR A 20 23.77 33.41 30.45
C TYR A 20 22.51 33.65 29.60
N PRO A 21 22.63 34.05 28.34
CA PRO A 21 21.48 34.10 27.46
C PRO A 21 20.99 32.66 27.27
N THR A 22 19.78 32.37 27.72
CA THR A 22 19.04 31.18 27.30
C THR A 22 18.80 31.29 25.80
N LEU A 23 19.63 30.61 25.01
CA LEU A 23 19.30 30.29 23.63
C LEU A 23 18.07 29.38 23.70
N ALA A 24 16.90 29.97 23.45
CA ALA A 24 15.70 29.22 23.14
C ALA A 24 15.99 28.44 21.86
N THR A 25 16.22 27.14 22.00
CA THR A 25 16.11 26.21 20.88
C THR A 25 14.62 26.06 20.62
N ASP A 26 14.06 26.91 19.77
CA ASP A 26 12.79 26.61 19.12
C ASP A 26 13.00 25.33 18.31
N SER A 27 12.54 24.21 18.86
CA SER A 27 12.37 22.98 18.11
C SER A 27 11.26 23.23 17.09
N PHE A 28 11.64 23.58 15.86
CA PHE A 28 10.73 23.60 14.72
C PHE A 28 10.28 22.17 14.40
N VAL A 29 9.31 21.67 15.16
CA VAL A 29 8.38 20.67 14.64
C VAL A 29 7.30 21.49 13.96
N ASP A 30 7.41 21.69 12.65
CA ASP A 30 6.34 22.32 11.87
C ASP A 30 5.04 21.56 12.13
N ARG A 31 4.13 22.17 12.91
CA ARG A 31 2.80 21.61 13.14
C ARG A 31 2.00 21.83 11.87
N ALA A 32 1.40 20.74 11.38
CA ALA A 32 0.42 20.80 10.29
C ALA A 32 -0.63 21.88 10.56
N VAL A 33 -1.07 22.55 9.50
CA VAL A 33 -2.11 23.58 9.55
C VAL A 33 -3.37 22.96 10.17
N ALA A 34 -3.89 23.61 11.21
CA ALA A 34 -5.14 23.22 11.84
C ALA A 34 -6.33 23.59 10.95
N ILE A 35 -7.47 22.89 11.12
CA ILE A 35 -8.73 23.27 10.47
C ILE A 35 -9.04 24.76 10.77
N GLY A 36 -9.40 25.51 9.74
CA GLY A 36 -9.64 26.95 9.73
C GLY A 36 -8.37 27.81 9.55
N GLY A 37 -7.19 27.22 9.70
CA GLY A 37 -5.90 27.88 9.51
C GLY A 37 -5.64 28.20 8.03
N ARG A 38 -4.98 29.33 7.78
CA ARG A 38 -4.56 29.73 6.43
C ARG A 38 -3.31 28.94 6.04
N VAL A 39 -3.31 28.43 4.81
CA VAL A 39 -2.21 27.67 4.23
C VAL A 39 -1.26 28.62 3.51
N ASP A 40 0.03 28.46 3.79
CA ASP A 40 1.10 29.21 3.13
C ASP A 40 1.20 28.85 1.64
N PRO A 41 1.79 29.71 0.79
CA PRO A 41 1.94 29.43 -0.63
C PRO A 41 2.61 28.08 -0.90
N ILE A 42 1.98 27.25 -1.72
CA ILE A 42 2.51 25.96 -2.16
C ILE A 42 3.12 26.13 -3.55
N ARG A 43 4.35 25.62 -3.73
CA ARG A 43 5.05 25.57 -5.02
C ARG A 43 5.65 24.19 -5.22
N LEU A 44 5.26 23.51 -6.29
CA LEU A 44 5.75 22.18 -6.67
C LEU A 44 5.90 22.10 -8.20
N SER A 45 6.36 20.95 -8.68
CA SER A 45 6.34 20.62 -10.11
C SER A 45 5.44 19.42 -10.35
N ASP A 46 4.77 19.39 -11.50
CA ASP A 46 4.08 18.20 -11.96
C ASP A 46 5.06 17.11 -12.42
N TYR A 47 4.54 15.92 -12.72
CA TYR A 47 5.36 14.80 -13.19
C TYR A 47 6.08 15.03 -14.54
N GLN A 48 5.74 16.10 -15.26
CA GLN A 48 6.37 16.53 -16.51
C GLN A 48 7.38 17.67 -16.29
N GLY A 49 7.58 18.10 -15.04
CA GLY A 49 8.45 19.21 -14.66
C GLY A 49 7.83 20.59 -14.83
N LYS A 50 6.53 20.70 -15.15
CA LYS A 50 5.84 21.98 -15.23
C LYS A 50 5.68 22.55 -13.81
N PRO A 51 6.11 23.80 -13.54
CA PRO A 51 5.89 24.41 -12.24
C PRO A 51 4.40 24.64 -12.00
N TRP A 52 3.99 24.46 -10.75
CA TRP A 52 2.64 24.75 -10.25
C TRP A 52 2.74 25.52 -8.94
N ALA A 53 1.93 26.57 -8.81
CA ALA A 53 1.91 27.40 -7.63
C ALA A 53 0.48 27.76 -7.23
N LEU A 54 0.19 27.69 -5.93
CA LEU A 54 -1.14 27.93 -5.37
C LEU A 54 -1.60 29.38 -5.62
N ASP A 55 -0.70 30.34 -5.54
CA ASP A 55 -0.97 31.76 -5.81
C ASP A 55 -1.18 32.07 -7.29
N GLU A 56 -0.77 31.17 -8.18
CA GLU A 56 -0.98 31.25 -9.64
C GLU A 56 -2.18 30.40 -10.11
N ALA A 57 -2.87 29.72 -9.18
CA ALA A 57 -3.98 28.79 -9.46
C ALA A 57 -5.33 29.48 -9.76
N GLY A 58 -5.33 30.81 -9.94
CA GLY A 58 -6.53 31.62 -10.13
C GLY A 58 -7.26 31.95 -8.84
N ALA A 59 -8.57 32.16 -8.91
CA ALA A 59 -9.44 32.43 -7.76
C ALA A 59 -10.56 31.37 -7.64
N PRO A 60 -10.22 30.08 -7.46
CA PRO A 60 -11.22 29.04 -7.28
C PRO A 60 -12.00 29.26 -5.97
N LYS A 61 -13.25 28.78 -5.94
CA LYS A 61 -14.08 28.82 -4.73
C LYS A 61 -13.61 27.82 -3.68
N ALA A 62 -13.04 26.70 -4.13
CA ALA A 62 -12.44 25.67 -3.30
C ALA A 62 -11.30 24.98 -4.05
N ILE A 63 -10.33 24.45 -3.31
CA ILE A 63 -9.19 23.70 -3.85
C ILE A 63 -9.08 22.37 -3.13
N VAL A 64 -9.07 21.27 -3.87
CA VAL A 64 -8.90 19.92 -3.34
C VAL A 64 -7.47 19.45 -3.62
N PHE A 65 -6.68 19.28 -2.56
CA PHE A 65 -5.42 18.54 -2.60
C PHE A 65 -5.71 17.07 -2.32
N ALA A 66 -5.61 16.23 -3.33
CA ALA A 66 -5.78 14.79 -3.22
C ALA A 66 -4.41 14.09 -3.15
N PHE A 67 -4.04 13.63 -1.96
CA PHE A 67 -2.83 12.85 -1.75
C PHE A 67 -3.06 11.42 -2.24
N ILE A 68 -2.42 11.08 -3.35
CA ILE A 68 -2.55 9.76 -3.99
C ILE A 68 -1.16 9.15 -4.21
N GLY A 69 -1.10 7.83 -4.30
CA GLY A 69 0.11 7.08 -4.65
C GLY A 69 -0.14 6.18 -5.85
N THR A 70 0.92 5.86 -6.58
CA THR A 70 0.83 5.07 -7.82
C THR A 70 0.77 3.57 -7.56
N GLN A 71 1.14 3.13 -6.36
CA GLN A 71 1.18 1.71 -5.98
C GLN A 71 0.06 1.31 -5.01
N CYS A 72 -0.46 2.24 -4.19
CA CYS A 72 -1.53 1.95 -3.23
C CYS A 72 -2.81 1.44 -3.93
N PRO A 73 -3.33 0.24 -3.60
CA PRO A 73 -4.53 -0.29 -4.22
C PRO A 73 -5.78 0.58 -4.01
N LEU A 74 -5.94 1.19 -2.83
CA LEU A 74 -7.07 2.08 -2.55
C LEU A 74 -6.94 3.39 -3.34
N ALA A 75 -5.74 3.96 -3.42
CA ALA A 75 -5.51 5.20 -4.16
C ALA A 75 -5.80 5.02 -5.66
N LYS A 76 -5.45 3.87 -6.25
CA LYS A 76 -5.83 3.52 -7.64
C LYS A 76 -7.33 3.56 -7.85
N ARG A 77 -8.11 2.89 -6.98
CA ARG A 77 -9.58 2.88 -7.08
C ARG A 77 -10.17 4.27 -6.94
N TYR A 78 -9.69 5.04 -5.97
CA TYR A 78 -10.15 6.40 -5.75
C TYR A 78 -9.70 7.40 -6.83
N THR A 79 -8.66 7.10 -7.61
CA THR A 79 -8.25 7.98 -8.72
C THR A 79 -9.38 8.11 -9.75
N ALA A 80 -10.04 6.99 -10.11
CA ALA A 80 -11.19 7.03 -11.01
C ALA A 80 -12.33 7.90 -10.45
N LYS A 81 -12.63 7.77 -9.15
CA LYS A 81 -13.62 8.59 -8.45
C LYS A 81 -13.26 10.08 -8.43
N LEU A 82 -11.98 10.40 -8.19
CA LEU A 82 -11.48 11.77 -8.16
C LEU A 82 -11.60 12.44 -9.54
N VAL A 83 -11.36 11.70 -10.63
CA VAL A 83 -11.58 12.19 -12.01
C VAL A 83 -13.06 12.50 -12.25
N GLU A 84 -13.97 11.63 -11.79
CA GLU A 84 -15.42 11.88 -11.88
C GLU A 84 -15.85 13.12 -11.09
N LEU A 85 -15.39 13.24 -9.84
CA LEU A 85 -15.68 14.40 -8.99
C LEU A 85 -15.08 15.69 -9.56
N GLU A 86 -13.86 15.65 -10.09
CA GLU A 86 -13.24 16.81 -10.71
C GLU A 86 -14.08 17.29 -11.89
N SER A 87 -14.52 16.38 -12.77
CA SER A 87 -15.40 16.73 -13.90
C SER A 87 -16.71 17.38 -13.44
N GLN A 88 -17.32 16.88 -12.36
CA GLN A 88 -18.57 17.41 -11.80
C GLN A 88 -18.41 18.81 -11.19
N TYR A 89 -17.28 19.09 -10.53
CA TYR A 89 -17.09 20.31 -9.74
C TYR A 89 -16.26 21.40 -10.43
N ARG A 90 -15.58 21.08 -11.55
CA ARG A 90 -14.77 22.03 -12.33
C ARG A 90 -15.58 23.28 -12.72
N GLU A 91 -16.76 23.10 -13.31
CA GLU A 91 -17.61 24.22 -13.76
C GLU A 91 -18.21 25.03 -12.59
N GLN A 92 -18.21 24.46 -11.39
CA GLN A 92 -18.69 25.13 -10.18
C GLN A 92 -17.61 26.00 -9.51
N GLY A 93 -16.37 25.95 -10.03
CA GLY A 93 -15.23 26.73 -9.56
C GLY A 93 -14.37 26.01 -8.53
N VAL A 94 -14.41 24.67 -8.48
CA VAL A 94 -13.51 23.87 -7.64
C VAL A 94 -12.30 23.44 -8.46
N LEU A 95 -11.11 23.62 -7.90
CA LEU A 95 -9.86 23.16 -8.49
C LEU A 95 -9.39 21.87 -7.80
N PHE A 96 -9.11 20.81 -8.57
CA PHE A 96 -8.48 19.61 -8.04
C PHE A 96 -7.00 19.57 -8.38
N VAL A 97 -6.20 19.09 -7.43
CA VAL A 97 -4.75 18.92 -7.54
C VAL A 97 -4.41 17.59 -6.88
N ALA A 98 -3.93 16.62 -7.66
CA ALA A 98 -3.34 15.42 -7.11
C ALA A 98 -1.91 15.73 -6.64
N VAL A 99 -1.52 15.16 -5.50
CA VAL A 99 -0.17 15.27 -4.94
C VAL A 99 0.31 13.87 -4.60
N ASP A 100 1.47 13.50 -5.12
CA ASP A 100 2.19 12.31 -4.72
C ASP A 100 3.37 12.71 -3.83
N SER A 101 3.24 12.40 -2.54
CA SER A 101 4.28 12.62 -1.53
C SER A 101 5.03 11.34 -1.16
N ASN A 102 4.82 10.22 -1.87
CA ASN A 102 5.57 8.98 -1.67
C ASN A 102 6.99 9.15 -2.24
N VAL A 103 8.02 8.76 -1.50
CA VAL A 103 9.40 8.84 -2.01
C VAL A 103 9.74 7.76 -3.03
N GLN A 104 9.04 6.62 -2.95
CA GLN A 104 9.26 5.44 -3.81
C GLN A 104 8.60 5.54 -5.18
N ASP A 105 7.53 6.34 -5.30
CA ASP A 105 6.82 6.48 -6.57
C ASP A 105 7.67 7.35 -7.53
N SER A 106 7.98 6.84 -8.71
CA SER A 106 8.76 7.55 -9.74
C SER A 106 7.88 8.44 -10.62
N LEU A 107 8.49 9.44 -11.27
CA LEU A 107 7.78 10.28 -12.25
C LEU A 107 7.22 9.46 -13.44
N ALA A 108 7.89 8.37 -13.79
CA ALA A 108 7.44 7.45 -14.85
C ALA A 108 6.17 6.70 -14.44
N GLU A 109 6.11 6.21 -13.20
CA GLU A 109 4.90 5.60 -12.64
C GLU A 109 3.78 6.62 -12.51
N MET A 110 4.07 7.85 -12.08
CA MET A 110 3.08 8.94 -12.05
C MET A 110 2.51 9.22 -13.45
N SER A 111 3.37 9.27 -14.47
CA SER A 111 2.96 9.45 -15.87
C SER A 111 2.11 8.29 -16.38
N ALA A 112 2.46 7.05 -16.03
CA ALA A 112 1.66 5.87 -16.38
C ALA A 112 0.30 5.91 -15.66
N HIS A 113 0.27 6.26 -14.38
CA HIS A 113 -0.94 6.39 -13.58
C HIS A 113 -1.88 7.46 -14.15
N ALA A 114 -1.36 8.67 -14.43
CA ALA A 114 -2.15 9.75 -15.03
C ALA A 114 -2.77 9.34 -16.38
N ARG A 115 -2.02 8.64 -17.23
CA ARG A 115 -2.53 8.12 -18.51
C ARG A 115 -3.59 7.04 -18.32
N ASN A 116 -3.35 6.08 -17.43
CA ASN A 116 -4.24 4.95 -17.20
C ASN A 116 -5.61 5.38 -16.65
N PHE A 117 -5.65 6.45 -15.87
CA PHE A 117 -6.89 6.97 -15.28
C PHE A 117 -7.47 8.19 -16.01
N HIS A 118 -6.86 8.61 -17.13
CA HIS A 118 -7.25 9.82 -17.86
C HIS A 118 -7.33 11.05 -16.95
N MET A 119 -6.30 11.24 -16.12
CA MET A 119 -6.24 12.32 -15.14
C MET A 119 -5.73 13.61 -15.78
N ASP A 120 -6.64 14.53 -16.07
CA ASP A 120 -6.35 15.80 -16.75
C ASP A 120 -5.99 16.95 -15.81
N PHE A 121 -6.30 16.83 -14.51
CA PHE A 121 -5.96 17.85 -13.51
C PHE A 121 -4.51 17.70 -13.03
N ALA A 122 -3.97 18.74 -12.39
CA ALA A 122 -2.56 18.80 -12.01
C ALA A 122 -2.18 17.62 -11.11
N PHE A 123 -1.07 16.93 -11.43
CA PHE A 123 -0.53 15.84 -10.62
C PHE A 123 0.93 16.13 -10.24
N LEU A 124 1.09 16.58 -8.99
CA LEU A 124 2.31 17.17 -8.46
C LEU A 124 3.15 16.15 -7.72
N LYS A 125 4.47 16.25 -7.84
CA LYS A 125 5.41 15.47 -7.03
C LYS A 125 5.87 16.31 -5.84
N ASP A 126 5.74 15.77 -4.64
CA ASP A 126 6.16 16.38 -3.38
C ASP A 126 7.30 15.55 -2.73
N PRO A 127 8.52 15.59 -3.28
CA PRO A 127 9.61 14.72 -2.84
C PRO A 127 10.12 15.07 -1.43
N ALA A 128 10.00 16.34 -1.02
CA ALA A 128 10.35 16.81 0.33
C ALA A 128 9.22 16.54 1.35
N GLN A 129 8.06 16.06 0.89
CA GLN A 129 6.86 15.86 1.69
C GLN A 129 6.39 17.13 2.40
N SER A 130 6.76 18.31 1.87
CA SER A 130 6.51 19.60 2.52
C SER A 130 5.01 19.91 2.51
N VAL A 131 4.32 19.56 1.42
CA VAL A 131 2.87 19.78 1.30
C VAL A 131 2.09 18.77 2.13
N ALA A 132 2.51 17.50 2.14
CA ALA A 132 1.91 16.50 3.04
C ALA A 132 2.08 16.90 4.52
N ASN A 133 3.26 17.38 4.92
CA ASN A 133 3.48 17.85 6.30
C ASN A 133 2.67 19.10 6.63
N LEU A 134 2.64 20.08 5.71
CA LEU A 134 1.91 21.33 5.87
C LEU A 134 0.41 21.08 6.04
N LEU A 135 -0.19 20.24 5.20
CA LEU A 135 -1.62 19.93 5.27
C LEU A 135 -1.94 18.82 6.28
N GLY A 136 -0.94 18.12 6.80
CA GLY A 136 -1.08 17.03 7.76
C GLY A 136 -1.62 15.74 7.16
N ALA A 137 -1.44 15.52 5.86
CA ALA A 137 -1.79 14.27 5.20
C ALA A 137 -0.81 13.17 5.60
N THR A 138 -1.35 11.98 5.82
CA THR A 138 -0.61 10.81 6.31
C THR A 138 -0.84 9.58 5.47
N ARG A 139 -1.90 9.53 4.68
CA ARG A 139 -2.28 8.35 3.88
C ARG A 139 -2.55 8.68 2.41
N THR A 140 -2.56 7.62 1.61
CA THR A 140 -3.01 7.62 0.22
C THR A 140 -4.14 6.57 0.09
N PRO A 141 -5.35 6.94 -0.35
CA PRO A 141 -5.80 8.29 -0.67
C PRO A 141 -6.24 9.07 0.59
N GLU A 142 -5.93 10.36 0.61
CA GLU A 142 -6.43 11.32 1.60
C GLU A 142 -6.63 12.67 0.91
N VAL A 143 -7.66 13.45 1.28
CA VAL A 143 -7.94 14.75 0.68
C VAL A 143 -7.88 15.87 1.72
N CYS A 144 -7.39 17.03 1.30
CA CYS A 144 -7.44 18.27 2.04
C CYS A 144 -8.14 19.33 1.18
N VAL A 145 -9.13 20.04 1.73
CA VAL A 145 -9.92 21.03 0.99
C VAL A 145 -9.66 22.41 1.56
N LEU A 146 -9.23 23.33 0.69
CA LEU A 146 -9.10 24.75 1.00
C LEU A 146 -10.30 25.52 0.46
N ASP A 147 -10.70 26.59 1.15
CA ASP A 147 -11.62 27.59 0.59
C ASP A 147 -10.87 28.67 -0.22
N SER A 148 -11.62 29.64 -0.75
CA SER A 148 -11.10 30.75 -1.54
C SER A 148 -10.14 31.70 -0.80
N GLU A 149 -10.04 31.60 0.53
CA GLU A 149 -9.06 32.34 1.35
C GLU A 149 -7.79 31.52 1.62
N ASN A 150 -7.68 30.34 1.00
CA ASN A 150 -6.68 29.31 1.27
C ASN A 150 -6.71 28.82 2.72
N ARG A 151 -7.89 28.76 3.35
CA ARG A 151 -8.03 28.16 4.68
C ARG A 151 -8.37 26.69 4.56
N LEU A 152 -7.74 25.85 5.38
CA LEU A 152 -8.03 24.41 5.42
C LEU A 152 -9.41 24.19 6.05
N ARG A 153 -10.35 23.62 5.30
CA ARG A 153 -11.74 23.41 5.74
C ARG A 153 -12.09 21.96 6.00
N TYR A 154 -11.42 21.04 5.31
CA TYR A 154 -11.61 19.61 5.48
C TYR A 154 -10.30 18.86 5.30
N ARG A 155 -10.07 17.80 6.09
CA ARG A 155 -8.99 16.83 5.90
C ARG A 155 -9.50 15.43 6.19
N GLY A 156 -9.35 14.50 5.25
CA GLY A 156 -9.71 13.12 5.53
C GLY A 156 -9.97 12.23 4.33
N ARG A 157 -10.82 11.22 4.54
CA ARG A 157 -11.27 10.31 3.47
C ARG A 157 -12.12 11.04 2.42
N ILE A 158 -12.21 10.45 1.24
CA ILE A 158 -13.07 10.94 0.15
C ILE A 158 -14.54 10.57 0.42
N ASP A 159 -14.77 9.28 0.69
CA ASP A 159 -16.06 8.68 1.01
C ASP A 159 -15.84 7.34 1.75
N ASP A 160 -16.90 6.55 1.92
CA ASP A 160 -16.85 5.22 2.53
C ASP A 160 -17.05 4.04 1.56
N GLU A 161 -16.86 4.25 0.26
CA GLU A 161 -17.02 3.25 -0.80
C GLU A 161 -15.95 2.16 -0.74
N PHE A 162 -14.68 2.54 -0.56
CA PHE A 162 -13.55 1.61 -0.45
C PHE A 162 -12.87 1.71 0.91
N GLY A 163 -12.43 0.57 1.44
CA GLY A 163 -11.66 0.51 2.66
C GLY A 163 -10.86 -0.78 2.79
N ILE A 164 -10.15 -0.94 3.90
CA ILE A 164 -9.35 -2.13 4.14
C ILE A 164 -10.28 -3.34 4.33
N GLY A 165 -10.19 -4.31 3.42
CA GLY A 165 -10.96 -5.56 3.49
C GLY A 165 -12.42 -5.45 3.04
N TYR A 166 -12.86 -4.32 2.47
CA TYR A 166 -14.22 -4.20 1.94
C TYR A 166 -14.32 -3.28 0.72
N THR A 167 -15.40 -3.44 -0.03
CA THR A 167 -15.84 -2.55 -1.11
C THR A 167 -17.35 -2.51 -1.10
N LYS A 168 -17.94 -1.31 -1.10
CA LYS A 168 -19.38 -1.11 -1.18
C LYS A 168 -19.81 -0.96 -2.63
N VAL A 169 -21.08 -1.30 -2.91
CA VAL A 169 -21.69 -1.05 -4.23
C VAL A 169 -21.79 0.45 -4.52
N ALA A 170 -21.99 1.26 -3.48
CA ALA A 170 -21.98 2.71 -3.54
C ALA A 170 -21.60 3.28 -2.16
N ALA A 171 -21.03 4.49 -2.16
CA ALA A 171 -20.82 5.26 -0.94
C ALA A 171 -22.16 5.51 -0.22
N SER A 172 -22.19 5.26 1.09
CA SER A 172 -23.27 5.69 1.98
C SER A 172 -23.03 7.12 2.49
N HIS A 173 -21.76 7.50 2.61
CA HIS A 173 -21.33 8.84 3.01
C HIS A 173 -20.18 9.30 2.13
N SER A 174 -20.25 10.54 1.63
CA SER A 174 -19.15 11.19 0.91
C SER A 174 -18.80 12.50 1.59
N GLU A 175 -17.74 12.46 2.41
CA GLU A 175 -17.30 13.62 3.18
C GLU A 175 -16.70 14.70 2.28
N LEU A 176 -16.00 14.34 1.21
CA LEU A 176 -15.48 15.32 0.25
C LEU A 176 -16.61 16.10 -0.44
N VAL A 177 -17.65 15.40 -0.92
CA VAL A 177 -18.82 16.04 -1.54
C VAL A 177 -19.52 16.96 -0.53
N ALA A 178 -19.76 16.48 0.69
CA ALA A 178 -20.39 17.29 1.72
C ALA A 178 -19.60 18.55 2.07
N ALA A 179 -18.26 18.45 2.16
CA ALA A 179 -17.40 19.60 2.40
C ALA A 179 -17.41 20.60 1.24
N LEU A 180 -17.35 20.13 -0.01
CA LEU A 180 -17.40 20.98 -1.20
C LEU A 180 -18.74 21.70 -1.31
N ASP A 181 -19.85 20.99 -1.14
CA ASP A 181 -21.20 21.57 -1.22
C ASP A 181 -21.40 22.64 -0.14
N ALA A 182 -20.90 22.40 1.08
CA ALA A 182 -20.95 23.39 2.16
C ALA A 182 -20.12 24.65 1.80
N ILE A 183 -18.90 24.49 1.30
CA ILE A 183 -18.06 25.64 0.90
C ILE A 183 -18.72 26.43 -0.25
N LEU A 184 -19.21 25.74 -1.28
CA LEU A 184 -19.84 26.37 -2.46
C LEU A 184 -21.12 27.12 -2.12
N THR A 185 -21.83 26.69 -1.08
CA THR A 185 -23.06 27.33 -0.58
C THR A 185 -22.82 28.29 0.60
N ASN A 186 -21.55 28.57 0.94
CA ASN A 186 -21.15 29.39 2.10
C ASN A 186 -21.72 28.90 3.45
N GLN A 187 -21.90 27.59 3.59
CA GLN A 187 -22.28 26.93 4.83
C GLN A 187 -21.04 26.47 5.62
N GLU A 188 -21.24 26.18 6.90
CA GLU A 188 -20.19 25.59 7.73
C GLU A 188 -19.98 24.11 7.37
N VAL A 189 -18.72 23.71 7.21
CA VAL A 189 -18.35 22.30 7.03
C VAL A 189 -18.49 21.61 8.38
N THR A 190 -19.51 20.76 8.54
CA THR A 190 -19.83 20.13 9.83
C THR A 190 -18.90 18.97 10.18
N CYS A 191 -18.50 18.18 9.18
CA CYS A 191 -17.50 17.14 9.31
C CYS A 191 -16.18 17.67 8.74
N THR A 192 -15.31 18.20 9.60
CA THR A 192 -14.05 18.83 9.19
C THR A 192 -12.88 17.85 9.11
N GLU A 193 -12.96 16.72 9.83
CA GLU A 193 -11.94 15.69 9.83
C GLU A 193 -12.54 14.29 9.84
N MET A 194 -12.01 13.39 9.01
CA MET A 194 -12.44 11.99 8.98
C MET A 194 -11.26 11.07 8.63
N PRO A 195 -10.96 10.01 9.41
CA PRO A 195 -9.82 9.14 9.12
C PRO A 195 -9.85 8.55 7.71
N ALA A 196 -8.76 8.75 6.97
CA ALA A 196 -8.54 8.11 5.67
C ALA A 196 -8.17 6.63 5.84
N SER A 197 -8.70 5.78 4.97
CA SER A 197 -8.25 4.39 4.82
C SER A 197 -7.34 4.30 3.62
N GLY A 198 -6.20 3.59 3.75
CA GLY A 198 -5.23 3.52 2.68
C GLY A 198 -3.82 3.26 3.18
N CYS A 199 -2.88 3.29 2.25
CA CYS A 199 -1.47 3.13 2.57
C CYS A 199 -0.94 4.39 3.26
N LEU A 200 -0.01 4.23 4.19
CA LEU A 200 0.75 5.37 4.71
C LEU A 200 1.56 6.01 3.57
N ILE A 201 1.69 7.33 3.60
CA ILE A 201 2.60 8.05 2.69
C ILE A 201 4.03 7.57 2.97
N GLY A 202 4.69 7.00 1.97
CA GLY A 202 6.02 6.43 2.10
C GLY A 202 7.07 7.52 2.27
N ARG A 203 7.72 7.57 3.43
CA ARG A 203 8.66 8.65 3.81
C ARG A 203 10.14 8.30 3.61
N GLY A 204 10.43 7.08 3.17
CA GLY A 204 11.80 6.57 3.05
C GLY A 204 12.44 6.33 4.40
N SER A 205 13.67 5.79 4.39
CA SER A 205 14.56 5.90 5.54
C SER A 205 14.86 7.38 5.78
N ARG A 206 14.03 8.02 6.60
CA ARG A 206 14.48 9.16 7.38
C ARG A 206 15.43 8.54 8.38
N ALA A 207 16.73 8.69 8.16
CA ALA A 207 17.65 8.78 9.29
C ALA A 207 17.10 9.91 10.16
N ARG A 208 16.14 9.61 11.04
CA ARG A 208 15.47 10.59 11.89
C ARG A 208 16.61 11.20 12.69
N ASP A 209 16.91 12.43 12.30
CA ASP A 209 17.89 13.35 12.82
C ASP A 209 18.69 12.82 14.02
N LYS A 210 19.95 12.46 13.78
CA LYS A 210 21.00 12.31 14.80
C LYS A 210 20.75 11.34 15.97
N LEU A 211 19.64 10.61 16.02
CA LEU A 211 19.40 9.54 16.99
C LEU A 211 19.63 8.15 16.37
N ALA A 212 20.48 8.08 15.36
CA ALA A 212 20.98 6.81 14.87
C ALA A 212 22.02 6.26 15.86
N LEU A 213 21.77 5.00 16.26
CA LEU A 213 22.70 3.99 16.81
C LEU A 213 22.45 3.57 18.28
N GLU A 214 21.28 3.00 18.56
CA GLU A 214 21.12 2.00 19.64
C GLU A 214 20.26 0.80 19.21
N THR A 215 20.13 0.50 17.92
CA THR A 215 19.53 -0.76 17.47
C THR A 215 20.56 -1.61 16.74
N GLU A 216 20.65 -2.88 17.13
CA GLU A 216 21.41 -3.91 16.42
C GLU A 216 20.62 -4.45 15.20
N VAL A 217 19.38 -3.99 14.99
CA VAL A 217 18.51 -4.46 13.91
C VAL A 217 18.64 -3.57 12.68
N THR A 218 19.13 -4.13 11.58
CA THR A 218 19.28 -3.44 10.30
C THR A 218 18.56 -4.19 9.17
N TYR A 219 18.43 -3.53 8.01
CA TYR A 219 17.92 -4.19 6.82
C TYR A 219 18.81 -5.37 6.42
N ALA A 220 20.11 -5.14 6.29
CA ALA A 220 21.03 -6.13 5.77
C ALA A 220 21.18 -7.33 6.71
N ASP A 221 21.22 -7.09 8.03
CA ASP A 221 21.53 -8.14 9.00
C ASP A 221 20.33 -9.05 9.31
N GLN A 222 19.11 -8.50 9.44
CA GLN A 222 17.93 -9.29 9.84
C GLN A 222 16.72 -9.08 8.93
N VAL A 223 16.35 -7.83 8.63
CA VAL A 223 15.03 -7.57 8.02
C VAL A 223 14.96 -8.09 6.59
N SER A 224 16.02 -7.97 5.78
CA SER A 224 16.09 -8.51 4.42
C SER A 224 15.90 -10.03 4.39
N HIS A 225 16.45 -10.75 5.36
CA HIS A 225 16.25 -12.20 5.53
C HIS A 225 14.80 -12.54 5.85
N ILE A 226 14.16 -11.78 6.75
CA ILE A 226 12.74 -11.95 7.10
C ILE A 226 11.85 -11.64 5.89
N LEU A 227 12.09 -10.52 5.20
CA LEU A 227 11.33 -10.12 4.02
C LEU A 227 11.48 -11.14 2.90
N GLN A 228 12.69 -11.64 2.64
CA GLN A 228 12.91 -12.69 1.64
C GLN A 228 12.15 -13.97 1.97
N ALA A 229 12.14 -14.39 3.24
CA ALA A 229 11.47 -15.61 3.67
C ALA A 229 9.92 -15.51 3.66
N ARG A 230 9.37 -14.34 3.99
CA ARG A 230 7.94 -14.14 4.26
C ARG A 230 7.19 -13.39 3.17
N CYS A 231 7.83 -12.40 2.54
CA CYS A 231 7.17 -11.37 1.75
C CYS A 231 7.55 -11.41 0.26
N VAL A 232 8.84 -11.57 -0.07
CA VAL A 232 9.36 -11.36 -1.45
C VAL A 232 8.73 -12.32 -2.46
N SER A 233 8.29 -13.52 -2.06
CA SER A 233 7.58 -14.43 -2.97
C SER A 233 6.36 -13.79 -3.65
N CYS A 234 5.68 -12.87 -2.94
CA CYS A 234 4.54 -12.13 -3.46
C CYS A 234 4.89 -10.67 -3.80
N HIS A 235 5.82 -10.07 -3.06
CA HIS A 235 6.23 -8.67 -3.19
C HIS A 235 7.55 -8.54 -3.96
N ARG A 236 7.47 -8.84 -5.25
CA ARG A 236 8.56 -8.72 -6.22
C ARG A 236 7.98 -8.37 -7.59
N PRO A 237 8.78 -7.83 -8.53
CA PRO A 237 8.26 -7.41 -9.83
C PRO A 237 7.52 -8.53 -10.57
N GLY A 238 6.33 -8.23 -11.07
CA GLY A 238 5.49 -9.16 -11.85
C GLY A 238 4.59 -10.08 -11.01
N GLU A 239 4.68 -10.05 -9.68
CA GLU A 239 3.78 -10.79 -8.78
C GLU A 239 2.66 -9.90 -8.22
N ILE A 240 1.79 -10.47 -7.37
CA ILE A 240 0.59 -9.78 -6.88
C ILE A 240 0.86 -8.60 -5.93
N GLY A 241 1.99 -8.62 -5.22
CA GLY A 241 2.35 -7.56 -4.29
C GLY A 241 2.44 -6.23 -5.05
N PRO A 242 1.73 -5.18 -4.61
CA PRO A 242 1.66 -3.92 -5.36
C PRO A 242 2.97 -3.11 -5.32
N MET A 243 3.93 -3.54 -4.50
CA MET A 243 5.26 -2.96 -4.33
C MET A 243 6.31 -4.07 -4.25
N ASP A 244 7.53 -3.74 -4.65
CA ASP A 244 8.71 -4.58 -4.51
C ASP A 244 9.27 -4.48 -3.09
N LEU A 245 9.55 -5.62 -2.46
CA LEU A 245 10.20 -5.69 -1.13
C LEU A 245 11.53 -6.45 -1.18
N SER A 246 12.05 -6.72 -2.39
CA SER A 246 13.30 -7.46 -2.62
C SER A 246 14.57 -6.60 -2.53
N ASN A 247 14.42 -5.28 -2.38
CA ASN A 247 15.51 -4.32 -2.28
C ASN A 247 15.30 -3.36 -1.09
N PHE A 248 16.39 -2.71 -0.65
CA PHE A 248 16.37 -1.85 0.53
C PHE A 248 15.56 -0.57 0.30
N GLU A 249 15.72 0.05 -0.86
CA GLU A 249 15.16 1.35 -1.20
C GLU A 249 13.64 1.32 -1.05
N ASP A 250 12.98 0.34 -1.70
CA ASP A 250 11.54 0.16 -1.61
C ASP A 250 11.09 -0.34 -0.23
N ALA A 251 11.78 -1.33 0.35
CA ALA A 251 11.41 -1.85 1.66
C ALA A 251 11.46 -0.77 2.75
N SER A 252 12.45 0.12 2.71
CA SER A 252 12.57 1.24 3.64
C SER A 252 11.48 2.28 3.43
N ALA A 253 11.09 2.55 2.18
CA ALA A 253 10.02 3.49 1.86
C ALA A 253 8.63 2.99 2.28
N TRP A 254 8.42 1.68 2.25
CA TRP A 254 7.19 1.02 2.71
C TRP A 254 7.24 0.59 4.18
N SER A 255 8.32 0.86 4.91
CA SER A 255 8.56 0.35 6.26
C SER A 255 7.40 0.59 7.24
N ASP A 256 6.88 1.81 7.32
CA ASP A 256 5.74 2.13 8.18
C ASP A 256 4.49 1.31 7.83
N MET A 257 4.24 1.09 6.53
CA MET A 257 3.12 0.28 6.05
C MET A 257 3.34 -1.20 6.35
N ILE A 258 4.57 -1.71 6.18
CA ILE A 258 4.95 -3.08 6.54
C ILE A 258 4.68 -3.31 8.03
N ALA A 259 5.12 -2.40 8.90
CA ALA A 259 4.89 -2.50 10.33
C ALA A 259 3.39 -2.51 10.68
N GLU A 260 2.58 -1.67 10.04
CA GLU A 260 1.12 -1.63 10.26
C GLU A 260 0.46 -2.97 9.86
N VAL A 261 0.73 -3.49 8.65
CA VAL A 261 0.04 -4.70 8.16
C VAL A 261 0.41 -5.97 8.94
N ILE A 262 1.64 -6.08 9.43
CA ILE A 262 2.07 -7.25 10.22
C ILE A 262 1.55 -7.17 11.66
N ASP A 263 1.45 -5.96 12.23
CA ASP A 263 0.88 -5.75 13.57
C ASP A 263 -0.62 -6.06 13.59
N ASP A 264 -1.33 -5.60 12.55
CA ASP A 264 -2.74 -5.93 12.32
C ASP A 264 -2.98 -7.39 11.89
N LYS A 265 -1.93 -8.15 11.62
CA LYS A 265 -1.98 -9.51 11.05
C LYS A 265 -2.76 -9.60 9.73
N ARG A 266 -2.78 -8.50 8.97
CA ARG A 266 -3.28 -8.48 7.58
C ARG A 266 -2.31 -9.17 6.64
N MET A 267 -1.01 -9.10 6.96
CA MET A 267 0.04 -9.76 6.19
C MET A 267 0.97 -10.57 7.11
N PRO A 268 1.49 -11.72 6.63
CA PRO A 268 0.98 -12.47 5.48
C PRO A 268 -0.46 -12.92 5.72
N PRO A 269 -1.31 -13.02 4.68
CA PRO A 269 -2.71 -13.40 4.87
C PRO A 269 -2.82 -14.82 5.44
N TRP A 270 -3.37 -14.92 6.65
CA TRP A 270 -3.58 -16.19 7.34
C TRP A 270 -4.76 -16.10 8.31
N HIS A 271 -5.82 -16.85 8.02
CA HIS A 271 -7.07 -16.80 8.79
C HIS A 271 -7.30 -18.03 9.66
N ALA A 272 -6.39 -19.01 9.65
CA ALA A 272 -6.55 -20.19 10.48
C ALA A 272 -6.32 -19.82 11.96
N ASN A 273 -7.25 -20.23 12.83
CA ASN A 273 -7.12 -19.99 14.26
C ASN A 273 -6.21 -21.06 14.88
N PRO A 274 -5.04 -20.69 15.45
CA PRO A 274 -4.10 -21.64 16.03
C PRO A 274 -4.65 -22.41 17.23
N GLN A 275 -5.74 -21.93 17.86
CA GLN A 275 -6.41 -22.65 18.95
C GLN A 275 -7.14 -23.92 18.47
N HIS A 276 -7.35 -24.08 17.17
CA HIS A 276 -8.13 -25.18 16.60
C HIS A 276 -7.30 -26.13 15.72
N GLY A 277 -5.99 -25.91 15.60
CA GLY A 277 -5.10 -26.82 14.88
C GLY A 277 -3.80 -26.17 14.42
N SER A 278 -2.86 -27.01 14.01
CA SER A 278 -1.60 -26.61 13.38
C SER A 278 -1.59 -27.02 11.91
N PHE A 279 -1.15 -26.13 11.03
CA PHE A 279 -1.13 -26.37 9.59
C PHE A 279 0.30 -26.35 9.07
N LYS A 280 0.67 -27.31 8.21
CA LYS A 280 2.02 -27.40 7.63
C LYS A 280 2.41 -26.13 6.86
N ASN A 281 1.43 -25.43 6.28
CA ASN A 281 1.59 -24.23 5.47
C ASN A 281 1.26 -22.94 6.22
N ASP A 282 1.37 -22.93 7.55
CA ASP A 282 1.15 -21.74 8.38
C ASP A 282 2.03 -20.57 7.91
N ARG A 283 1.38 -19.44 7.59
CA ARG A 283 2.04 -18.21 7.11
C ARG A 283 2.13 -17.13 8.18
N SER A 284 1.62 -17.39 9.38
CA SER A 284 1.72 -16.44 10.48
C SER A 284 3.18 -16.12 10.78
N MET A 285 3.43 -14.86 11.13
CA MET A 285 4.77 -14.42 11.52
C MET A 285 4.99 -14.64 13.02
N PRO A 286 6.15 -15.19 13.42
CA PRO A 286 6.57 -15.22 14.81
C PRO A 286 6.60 -13.81 15.42
N ALA A 287 6.23 -13.70 16.70
CA ALA A 287 6.21 -12.41 17.41
C ALA A 287 7.59 -11.73 17.45
N GLU A 288 8.67 -12.53 17.46
CA GLU A 288 10.04 -12.03 17.41
C GLU A 288 10.38 -11.37 16.06
N GLU A 289 9.97 -11.97 14.93
CA GLU A 289 10.18 -11.39 13.60
C GLU A 289 9.40 -10.08 13.46
N ILE A 290 8.15 -10.04 13.96
CA ILE A 290 7.34 -8.81 13.99
C ILE A 290 8.03 -7.73 14.84
N ALA A 291 8.52 -8.08 16.04
CA ALA A 291 9.20 -7.14 16.93
C ALA A 291 10.49 -6.59 16.30
N MET A 292 11.27 -7.42 15.60
CA MET A 292 12.46 -6.99 14.87
C MET A 292 12.12 -5.97 13.79
N ILE A 293 11.12 -6.24 12.95
CA ILE A 293 10.69 -5.28 11.92
C ILE A 293 10.22 -3.97 12.57
N LYS A 294 9.37 -4.04 13.61
CA LYS A 294 8.90 -2.82 14.30
C LYS A 294 10.05 -2.01 14.90
N SER A 295 11.06 -2.67 15.48
CA SER A 295 12.26 -2.02 16.00
C SER A 295 13.02 -1.30 14.88
N TRP A 296 13.26 -2.00 13.75
CA TRP A 296 13.90 -1.43 12.57
C TRP A 296 13.17 -0.18 12.06
N VAL A 297 11.83 -0.25 11.90
CA VAL A 297 11.01 0.88 11.45
C VAL A 297 11.08 2.04 12.44
N SER A 298 10.92 1.78 13.74
CA SER A 298 10.99 2.83 14.77
C SER A 298 12.34 3.54 14.84
N SER A 299 13.41 2.85 14.40
CA SER A 299 14.78 3.35 14.34
C SER A 299 15.11 4.06 13.02
N GLY A 300 14.11 4.32 12.16
CA GLY A 300 14.31 5.00 10.88
C GLY A 300 14.71 4.08 9.73
N ALA A 301 14.48 2.78 9.87
CA ALA A 301 14.74 1.76 8.85
C ALA A 301 16.19 1.77 8.33
N PRO A 302 17.23 1.67 9.21
CA PRO A 302 18.62 1.72 8.78
C PRO A 302 19.00 0.54 7.87
N ARG A 303 19.85 0.79 6.86
CA ARG A 303 20.30 -0.28 5.94
C ARG A 303 21.23 -1.29 6.61
N GLY A 304 22.22 -0.82 7.36
CA GLY A 304 23.34 -1.68 7.80
C GLY A 304 24.39 -1.89 6.70
N ASP A 305 25.24 -2.89 6.88
CA ASP A 305 26.27 -3.26 5.90
C ASP A 305 25.64 -4.14 4.81
N ALA A 306 25.52 -3.61 3.59
CA ALA A 306 24.90 -4.29 2.46
C ALA A 306 25.56 -5.65 2.11
N SER A 307 26.80 -5.92 2.55
CA SER A 307 27.45 -7.21 2.35
C SER A 307 26.83 -8.37 3.17
N HIS A 308 26.01 -8.06 4.18
CA HIS A 308 25.27 -9.05 4.97
C HIS A 308 23.88 -9.37 4.40
N GLU A 309 23.42 -8.63 3.37
CA GLU A 309 22.17 -8.93 2.67
C GLU A 309 22.23 -10.35 2.09
N PRO A 310 21.14 -11.14 2.17
CA PRO A 310 21.14 -12.49 1.63
C PRO A 310 21.26 -12.47 0.11
N ALA A 311 21.85 -13.53 -0.46
CA ALA A 311 21.74 -13.77 -1.88
C ALA A 311 20.25 -13.82 -2.27
N GLN A 312 19.89 -13.07 -3.31
CA GLN A 312 18.52 -13.05 -3.81
C GLN A 312 18.12 -14.44 -4.30
N LEU A 313 16.93 -14.89 -3.91
CA LEU A 313 16.37 -16.12 -4.43
C LEU A 313 16.17 -16.03 -5.94
N GLU A 314 16.60 -17.06 -6.65
CA GLU A 314 16.29 -17.21 -8.07
C GLU A 314 14.85 -17.66 -8.23
N TYR A 315 14.14 -17.01 -9.14
CA TYR A 315 12.78 -17.37 -9.47
C TYR A 315 12.66 -17.66 -10.96
N VAL A 316 12.00 -18.77 -11.27
CA VAL A 316 11.81 -19.19 -12.66
C VAL A 316 10.62 -18.44 -13.27
N ALA A 317 10.77 -17.98 -14.51
CA ALA A 317 9.65 -17.50 -15.31
C ALA A 317 8.85 -18.71 -15.84
N GLY A 318 7.52 -18.62 -15.81
CA GLY A 318 6.64 -19.72 -16.23
C GLY A 318 6.27 -20.64 -15.07
N TRP A 319 6.41 -21.95 -15.28
CA TRP A 319 5.99 -22.98 -14.32
C TRP A 319 6.90 -23.00 -13.09
N GLN A 320 6.30 -22.89 -11.90
CA GLN A 320 6.95 -23.07 -10.60
C GLN A 320 7.00 -24.54 -10.17
N LEU A 321 6.42 -25.46 -10.94
CA LEU A 321 6.60 -26.90 -10.73
C LEU A 321 8.10 -27.27 -10.75
N PRO A 322 8.55 -28.23 -9.90
CA PRO A 322 9.96 -28.64 -9.85
C PRO A 322 10.44 -29.40 -11.10
N ARG A 323 9.55 -29.59 -12.09
CA ARG A 323 9.79 -30.22 -13.38
C ARG A 323 8.78 -29.68 -14.38
N GLU A 324 9.06 -29.86 -15.68
CA GLU A 324 8.12 -29.51 -16.73
C GLU A 324 6.78 -30.26 -16.57
N PRO A 325 5.63 -29.60 -16.86
CA PRO A 325 4.34 -30.25 -16.81
C PRO A 325 4.20 -31.31 -17.91
N ASP A 326 3.71 -32.49 -17.55
CA ASP A 326 3.43 -33.57 -18.51
C ASP A 326 2.25 -33.24 -19.44
N LEU A 327 1.38 -32.32 -19.02
CA LEU A 327 0.18 -31.88 -19.73
C LEU A 327 -0.09 -30.40 -19.42
N VAL A 328 -0.24 -29.60 -20.47
CA VAL A 328 -0.63 -28.19 -20.39
C VAL A 328 -2.01 -28.03 -21.01
N ILE A 329 -2.92 -27.39 -20.27
CA ILE A 329 -4.32 -27.23 -20.66
C ILE A 329 -4.63 -25.74 -20.70
N PRO A 330 -4.79 -25.13 -21.89
CA PRO A 330 -5.19 -23.74 -21.98
C PRO A 330 -6.65 -23.60 -21.52
N MET A 331 -6.94 -22.52 -20.80
CA MET A 331 -8.31 -22.20 -20.35
C MET A 331 -9.25 -21.92 -21.54
N ALA A 332 -8.73 -21.27 -22.58
CA ALA A 332 -9.42 -20.91 -23.81
C ALA A 332 -8.40 -20.71 -24.94
N ASP A 333 -8.86 -20.75 -26.18
CA ASP A 333 -8.02 -20.53 -27.37
C ASP A 333 -7.71 -19.04 -27.64
N HIS A 334 -8.37 -18.13 -26.93
CA HIS A 334 -8.20 -16.68 -27.05
C HIS A 334 -8.27 -16.01 -25.67
N ALA A 335 -7.76 -14.79 -25.59
CA ALA A 335 -7.86 -13.96 -24.40
C ALA A 335 -9.32 -13.63 -24.09
N PHE A 336 -9.66 -13.58 -22.80
CA PHE A 336 -10.97 -13.12 -22.35
C PHE A 336 -10.91 -11.62 -22.07
N ASP A 337 -11.68 -10.84 -22.82
CA ASP A 337 -11.74 -9.38 -22.65
C ASP A 337 -12.62 -9.02 -21.44
N LEU A 338 -12.08 -8.14 -20.59
CA LEU A 338 -12.78 -7.64 -19.42
C LEU A 338 -13.22 -6.19 -19.66
N PRO A 339 -14.41 -5.79 -19.16
CA PRO A 339 -14.81 -4.39 -19.18
C PRO A 339 -13.85 -3.56 -18.32
N GLU A 340 -13.62 -2.31 -18.71
CA GLU A 340 -12.75 -1.38 -17.99
C GLU A 340 -13.26 -1.04 -16.57
N ARG A 341 -14.58 -1.13 -16.36
CA ARG A 341 -15.25 -0.82 -15.08
C ARG A 341 -16.42 -1.76 -14.81
N GLY A 342 -16.74 -1.93 -13.53
CA GLY A 342 -17.92 -2.68 -13.05
C GLY A 342 -17.60 -4.09 -12.56
N GLU A 343 -18.59 -4.76 -11.99
CA GLU A 343 -18.45 -6.11 -11.46
C GLU A 343 -18.45 -7.15 -12.59
N VAL A 344 -17.41 -7.99 -12.62
CA VAL A 344 -17.36 -9.16 -13.50
C VAL A 344 -17.85 -10.37 -12.72
N LYS A 345 -19.07 -10.82 -13.03
CA LYS A 345 -19.60 -12.08 -12.48
C LYS A 345 -18.64 -13.23 -12.77
N TYR A 346 -18.69 -14.26 -11.93
CA TYR A 346 -17.92 -15.49 -12.13
C TYR A 346 -18.02 -16.01 -13.57
N GLN A 347 -16.87 -16.19 -14.18
CA GLN A 347 -16.74 -16.79 -15.52
C GLN A 347 -16.44 -18.27 -15.38
N ASN A 348 -17.04 -19.10 -16.22
CA ASN A 348 -16.77 -20.54 -16.24
C ASN A 348 -16.33 -20.92 -17.66
N PHE A 349 -15.12 -21.45 -17.78
CA PHE A 349 -14.56 -21.96 -19.03
C PHE A 349 -14.48 -23.48 -18.94
N VAL A 350 -14.98 -24.17 -19.96
CA VAL A 350 -15.03 -25.63 -20.01
C VAL A 350 -14.09 -26.11 -21.11
N VAL A 351 -13.16 -26.98 -20.76
CA VAL A 351 -12.13 -27.49 -21.67
C VAL A 351 -12.12 -29.01 -21.63
N ASP A 352 -12.05 -29.63 -22.80
CA ASP A 352 -11.83 -31.07 -22.92
C ASP A 352 -10.32 -31.36 -23.00
N PRO A 353 -9.71 -31.98 -21.98
CA PRO A 353 -8.30 -32.34 -22.00
C PRO A 353 -7.99 -33.55 -22.90
N ASN A 354 -9.00 -34.16 -23.53
CA ASN A 354 -8.91 -35.31 -24.42
C ASN A 354 -8.21 -36.53 -23.78
N LEU A 355 -8.49 -36.78 -22.51
CA LEU A 355 -7.91 -37.91 -21.76
C LEU A 355 -8.66 -39.21 -22.08
N ALA A 356 -8.01 -40.08 -22.86
CA ALA A 356 -8.55 -41.39 -23.26
C ALA A 356 -8.59 -42.43 -22.12
N LYS A 357 -7.87 -42.18 -21.02
CA LYS A 357 -7.77 -43.09 -19.87
C LYS A 357 -7.75 -42.31 -18.56
N ASP A 358 -8.14 -42.98 -17.47
CA ASP A 358 -7.97 -42.44 -16.12
C ASP A 358 -6.52 -42.01 -15.90
N THR A 359 -6.35 -40.76 -15.48
CA THR A 359 -5.05 -40.12 -15.31
C THR A 359 -4.89 -39.68 -13.87
N TRP A 360 -3.75 -40.03 -13.26
CA TRP A 360 -3.42 -39.67 -11.88
C TRP A 360 -2.44 -38.50 -11.88
N VAL A 361 -2.79 -37.45 -11.15
CA VAL A 361 -2.07 -36.19 -11.12
C VAL A 361 -1.43 -36.00 -9.75
N SER A 362 -0.11 -35.91 -9.72
CA SER A 362 0.70 -35.74 -8.49
C SER A 362 1.17 -34.30 -8.26
N GLY A 363 0.95 -33.40 -9.21
CA GLY A 363 1.35 -32.00 -9.12
C GLY A 363 0.59 -31.17 -10.14
N MET A 364 0.26 -29.94 -9.76
CA MET A 364 -0.53 -29.05 -10.58
C MET A 364 -0.17 -27.61 -10.30
N GLU A 365 -0.25 -26.79 -11.34
CA GLU A 365 -0.09 -25.36 -11.24
C GLU A 365 -1.11 -24.69 -12.17
N ILE A 366 -1.63 -23.55 -11.72
CA ILE A 366 -2.51 -22.70 -12.50
C ILE A 366 -1.74 -21.39 -12.70
N VAL A 367 -1.55 -21.00 -13.96
CA VAL A 367 -0.79 -19.80 -14.33
C VAL A 367 -1.77 -18.78 -14.92
N PRO A 368 -2.14 -17.71 -14.19
CA PRO A 368 -2.96 -16.64 -14.74
C PRO A 368 -2.21 -15.88 -15.84
N GLY A 369 -2.91 -15.55 -16.92
CA GLY A 369 -2.35 -14.68 -17.99
C GLY A 369 -2.06 -13.26 -17.51
N ASN A 370 -2.86 -12.74 -16.58
CA ASN A 370 -2.62 -11.47 -15.89
C ASN A 370 -2.89 -11.65 -14.39
N ARG A 371 -1.81 -11.73 -13.60
CA ARG A 371 -1.88 -11.94 -12.14
C ARG A 371 -2.50 -10.76 -11.38
N ALA A 372 -2.50 -9.55 -11.96
CA ALA A 372 -2.97 -8.34 -11.29
C ALA A 372 -4.51 -8.24 -11.19
N ILE A 373 -5.24 -8.93 -12.06
CA ILE A 373 -6.71 -8.82 -12.19
C ILE A 373 -7.45 -10.11 -11.84
N VAL A 374 -6.74 -11.25 -11.73
CA VAL A 374 -7.33 -12.52 -11.32
C VAL A 374 -7.36 -12.60 -9.81
N HIS A 375 -8.57 -12.57 -9.24
CA HIS A 375 -8.76 -12.67 -7.81
C HIS A 375 -8.66 -14.12 -7.32
N HIS A 376 -9.26 -15.07 -8.03
CA HIS A 376 -9.01 -16.49 -7.83
C HIS A 376 -9.49 -17.34 -9.01
N ILE A 377 -8.95 -18.55 -9.11
CA ILE A 377 -9.37 -19.59 -10.06
C ILE A 377 -9.63 -20.86 -9.27
N LEU A 378 -10.77 -21.50 -9.51
CA LEU A 378 -11.07 -22.84 -9.02
C LEU A 378 -11.22 -23.77 -10.22
N VAL A 379 -10.48 -24.87 -10.21
CA VAL A 379 -10.47 -25.87 -11.28
C VAL A 379 -11.19 -27.10 -10.79
N PHE A 380 -12.20 -27.50 -11.55
CA PHE A 380 -13.01 -28.68 -11.28
C PHE A 380 -12.95 -29.69 -12.42
N VAL A 381 -13.18 -30.96 -12.11
CA VAL A 381 -13.37 -32.04 -13.07
C VAL A 381 -14.83 -32.49 -13.02
N ARG A 382 -15.42 -32.68 -14.19
CA ARG A 382 -16.76 -33.27 -14.35
C ARG A 382 -16.80 -34.24 -15.51
N GLU A 383 -17.82 -35.09 -15.57
CA GLU A 383 -18.08 -35.94 -16.72
C GLU A 383 -18.39 -35.10 -17.97
N LYS A 384 -17.83 -35.49 -19.11
CA LYS A 384 -18.02 -34.79 -20.39
C LYS A 384 -19.50 -34.78 -20.79
N GLY A 385 -20.01 -33.62 -21.18
CA GLY A 385 -21.41 -33.44 -21.55
C GLY A 385 -22.41 -33.42 -20.38
N SER A 386 -21.95 -33.42 -19.12
CA SER A 386 -22.83 -33.31 -17.96
C SER A 386 -23.56 -31.95 -17.92
N GLU A 387 -24.88 -31.97 -17.70
CA GLU A 387 -25.69 -30.76 -17.52
C GLU A 387 -25.49 -30.08 -16.15
N GLN A 388 -24.72 -30.70 -15.23
CA GLN A 388 -24.43 -30.10 -13.93
C GLN A 388 -23.57 -28.84 -14.10
N ARG A 389 -24.22 -27.68 -13.94
CA ARG A 389 -23.59 -26.35 -13.99
C ARG A 389 -22.70 -26.05 -12.78
N ARG A 390 -22.95 -26.69 -11.64
CA ARG A 390 -22.15 -26.56 -10.40
C ARG A 390 -21.52 -27.90 -10.09
N VAL A 391 -20.19 -27.94 -10.06
CA VAL A 391 -19.45 -29.12 -9.62
C VAL A 391 -19.38 -29.09 -8.10
N GLU A 392 -19.79 -30.16 -7.42
CA GLU A 392 -19.63 -30.25 -5.97
C GLU A 392 -18.14 -30.21 -5.60
N ALA A 393 -17.75 -29.22 -4.80
CA ALA A 393 -16.35 -29.03 -4.38
C ALA A 393 -15.76 -30.29 -3.72
N ALA A 394 -16.57 -31.08 -3.02
CA ALA A 394 -16.14 -32.29 -2.34
C ALA A 394 -15.70 -33.43 -3.29
N ARG A 395 -16.11 -33.43 -4.56
CA ARG A 395 -15.84 -34.54 -5.49
C ARG A 395 -15.10 -34.15 -6.76
N GLY A 396 -15.26 -32.91 -7.23
CA GLY A 396 -14.65 -32.48 -8.49
C GLY A 396 -13.46 -31.52 -8.33
N PHE A 397 -13.15 -31.01 -7.14
CA PHE A 397 -12.11 -29.99 -6.98
C PHE A 397 -10.71 -30.53 -7.28
N LEU A 398 -10.08 -29.97 -8.30
CA LEU A 398 -8.77 -30.39 -8.80
C LEU A 398 -7.65 -29.49 -8.27
N ALA A 399 -7.75 -28.17 -8.45
CA ALA A 399 -6.81 -27.20 -7.90
C ALA A 399 -7.46 -25.82 -7.76
N GLY A 400 -6.81 -24.96 -6.99
CA GLY A 400 -7.20 -23.57 -6.84
C GLY A 400 -5.97 -22.67 -6.95
N PHE A 401 -6.19 -21.47 -7.47
CA PHE A 401 -5.25 -20.37 -7.42
C PHE A 401 -5.91 -19.23 -6.68
N VAL A 402 -5.21 -18.75 -5.66
CA VAL A 402 -5.37 -17.41 -5.12
C VAL A 402 -4.01 -16.71 -5.20
N PRO A 403 -3.95 -15.39 -5.32
CA PRO A 403 -2.67 -14.70 -5.32
C PRO A 403 -1.82 -15.06 -4.10
N GLY A 404 -0.54 -15.38 -4.34
CA GLY A 404 0.38 -15.88 -3.32
C GLY A 404 0.31 -17.38 -3.02
N THR A 405 -0.48 -18.16 -3.77
CA THR A 405 -0.46 -19.64 -3.73
C THR A 405 0.92 -20.16 -4.09
N ARG A 406 1.45 -21.06 -3.26
CA ARG A 406 2.68 -21.80 -3.56
C ARG A 406 2.34 -23.09 -4.31
N VAL A 407 3.15 -23.42 -5.30
CA VAL A 407 3.04 -24.67 -6.05
C VAL A 407 3.86 -25.72 -5.31
N GLU A 408 3.19 -26.72 -4.77
CA GLU A 408 3.84 -27.88 -4.15
C GLU A 408 3.36 -29.17 -4.85
N MET A 409 4.29 -30.09 -5.06
CA MET A 409 3.95 -31.46 -5.43
C MET A 409 3.16 -32.12 -4.30
N MET A 410 2.22 -32.99 -4.65
CA MET A 410 1.56 -33.83 -3.66
C MET A 410 2.60 -34.73 -2.96
N PRO A 411 2.39 -35.07 -1.68
CA PRO A 411 3.25 -36.01 -0.97
C PRO A 411 3.41 -37.32 -1.73
N ALA A 412 4.56 -37.97 -1.55
CA ALA A 412 4.82 -39.28 -2.16
C ALA A 412 3.69 -40.28 -1.84
N GLY A 413 3.17 -40.94 -2.88
CA GLY A 413 2.04 -41.87 -2.78
C GLY A 413 0.65 -41.21 -2.87
N MET A 414 0.55 -39.89 -2.98
CA MET A 414 -0.71 -39.17 -3.18
C MET A 414 -0.85 -38.68 -4.63
N ALA A 415 -2.06 -38.79 -5.17
CA ALA A 415 -2.44 -38.22 -6.46
C ALA A 415 -3.95 -37.97 -6.52
N LYS A 416 -4.38 -37.03 -7.36
CA LYS A 416 -5.79 -36.84 -7.73
C LYS A 416 -6.09 -37.59 -9.03
N ARG A 417 -7.22 -38.29 -9.08
CA ARG A 417 -7.67 -38.98 -10.29
C ARG A 417 -8.52 -38.06 -11.14
N ILE A 418 -8.20 -37.98 -12.43
CA ILE A 418 -9.06 -37.45 -13.49
C ILE A 418 -9.57 -38.64 -14.29
N PRO A 419 -10.87 -38.99 -14.21
CA PRO A 419 -11.43 -40.08 -15.00
C PRO A 419 -11.31 -39.83 -16.51
N ALA A 420 -11.21 -40.90 -17.30
CA ALA A 420 -11.32 -40.80 -18.75
C ALA A 420 -12.62 -40.09 -19.17
N ASN A 421 -12.62 -39.42 -20.33
CA ASN A 421 -13.79 -38.69 -20.85
C ASN A 421 -14.37 -37.64 -19.86
N SER A 422 -13.50 -36.94 -19.14
CA SER A 422 -13.89 -35.81 -18.28
C SER A 422 -13.61 -34.46 -18.95
N GLU A 423 -14.36 -33.44 -18.56
CA GLU A 423 -14.08 -32.03 -18.84
C GLU A 423 -13.48 -31.34 -17.62
N ILE A 424 -12.69 -30.30 -17.87
CA ILE A 424 -12.15 -29.40 -16.86
C ILE A 424 -12.92 -28.09 -16.89
N VAL A 425 -13.36 -27.63 -15.73
CA VAL A 425 -14.07 -26.35 -15.57
C VAL A 425 -13.16 -25.38 -14.80
N PHE A 426 -12.76 -24.30 -15.45
CA PHE A 426 -12.09 -23.16 -14.83
C PHE A 426 -13.15 -22.15 -14.40
N GLN A 427 -13.39 -22.04 -13.11
CA GLN A 427 -14.23 -21.00 -12.52
C GLN A 427 -13.33 -19.85 -12.06
N ILE A 428 -13.54 -18.66 -12.63
CA ILE A 428 -12.66 -17.51 -12.43
C ILE A 428 -13.45 -16.33 -11.91
N HIS A 429 -12.87 -15.67 -10.91
CA HIS A 429 -13.32 -14.38 -10.42
C HIS A 429 -12.22 -13.35 -10.69
N TYR A 430 -12.61 -12.25 -11.34
CA TYR A 430 -11.75 -11.10 -11.63
C TYR A 430 -12.07 -9.94 -10.68
N THR A 431 -11.13 -9.03 -10.48
CA THR A 431 -11.27 -7.83 -9.62
C THR A 431 -10.92 -6.55 -10.33
#